data_AF-A0A923M6H8-F1
#
_entry.id   AF-A0A923M6H8-F1
#
_cell.length_a   1.000
_cell.length_b   1.000
_cell.length_c   1.000
_cell.angle_alpha   90.00
_cell.angle_beta   90.00
_cell.angle_gamma   90.00
#
_symmetry.space_group_name_H-M   'P 1'
#
loop_
_entity.id
_entity.type
_entity.pdbx_description
1 polymer ?
#
loop_
_entity_poly.entity_id
_entity_poly.type
_entity_poly.pdbx_seq_one_letter_code
_entity_poly.pdbx_strand_id
1 'polypeptide(L)'
;MSHHRFQNYRTPRDAEELTRQNIEAMRRLEELAKAKRGFADRMAEFVATFCGSITFVWIHAALFAAWIAWNAVPGTFHFDPYPFTFLTLCVSLEAIFLSSFILIAQNYEMRVSERRNQLDLQINLLAEQENTKMLQLLERIAKHVGASPGDDPEIRALEQATRPETLARQIEDAYRAASGQPPAKHHT
;
A
#
# COMPACT_ATOMS: atom_id res chain seq x y z
N MET A 1 7.88 -11.39 57.64
CA MET A 1 7.98 -9.94 57.43
C MET A 1 8.39 -9.70 55.99
N SER A 2 7.40 -9.26 55.22
CA SER A 2 7.39 -9.06 53.77
C SER A 2 7.94 -7.68 53.40
N HIS A 3 9.03 -7.63 52.65
CA HIS A 3 9.38 -6.45 51.87
C HIS A 3 9.56 -6.85 50.41
N HIS A 4 8.42 -6.98 49.72
CA HIS A 4 8.39 -6.95 48.26
C HIS A 4 8.86 -5.55 47.81
N ARG A 5 10.08 -5.51 47.30
CA ARG A 5 10.64 -4.35 46.60
C ARG A 5 9.94 -4.25 45.25
N PHE A 6 8.75 -3.65 45.22
CA PHE A 6 8.18 -3.14 43.98
C PHE A 6 9.08 -2.00 43.48
N GLN A 7 10.06 -2.33 42.65
CA GLN A 7 10.83 -1.34 41.92
C GLN A 7 9.88 -0.64 40.95
N ASN A 8 9.51 0.58 41.31
CA ASN A 8 9.15 1.71 40.44
C ASN A 8 8.95 1.36 38.97
N TYR A 9 7.70 1.08 38.57
CA TYR A 9 7.28 1.34 37.20
C TYR A 9 7.31 2.86 37.00
N ARG A 10 8.41 3.35 36.42
CA ARG A 10 8.58 4.75 36.05
C ARG A 10 7.67 5.01 34.84
N THR A 11 6.54 5.68 35.07
CA THR A 11 5.71 6.30 34.04
C THR A 11 6.49 7.43 33.33
N PRO A 12 6.11 7.81 32.10
CA PRO A 12 6.99 7.82 30.93
C PRO A 12 7.71 9.16 30.74
N ARG A 13 9.04 9.10 30.62
CA ARG A 13 9.87 10.14 29.97
C ARG A 13 10.20 9.79 28.51
N ASP A 14 9.77 8.62 28.04
CA ASP A 14 10.32 7.97 26.84
C ASP A 14 9.40 7.94 25.62
N ALA A 15 8.15 8.45 25.68
CA ALA A 15 7.25 8.39 24.52
C ALA A 15 7.73 9.29 23.36
N GLU A 16 8.08 10.55 23.65
CA GLU A 16 8.67 11.46 22.65
C GLU A 16 10.04 10.98 22.17
N GLU A 17 10.84 10.37 23.04
CA GLU A 17 12.15 9.86 22.69
C GLU A 17 12.06 8.59 21.82
N LEU A 18 11.12 7.68 22.10
CA LEU A 18 10.76 6.57 21.20
C LEU A 18 10.21 7.07 19.87
N THR A 19 9.29 8.05 19.88
CA THR A 19 8.75 8.61 18.64
C THR A 19 9.87 9.23 17.81
N ARG A 20 10.79 9.97 18.42
CA ARG A 20 11.93 10.58 17.75
C ARG A 20 12.91 9.54 17.21
N GLN A 21 13.22 8.49 17.99
CA GLN A 21 14.05 7.36 17.56
C GLN A 21 13.39 6.58 16.41
N ASN A 22 12.08 6.36 16.44
CA ASN A 22 11.33 5.71 15.36
C ASN A 22 11.34 6.56 14.09
N ILE A 23 11.15 7.88 14.20
CA ILE A 23 11.22 8.81 13.06
C ILE A 23 12.64 8.83 12.45
N GLU A 24 13.68 8.85 13.28
CA GLU A 24 15.07 8.76 12.82
C GLU A 24 15.38 7.42 12.16
N ALA A 25 14.90 6.32 12.72
CA ALA A 25 15.05 4.99 12.15
C ALA A 25 14.35 4.88 10.79
N MET A 26 13.13 5.42 10.66
CA MET A 26 12.40 5.47 9.39
C MET A 26 13.13 6.34 8.35
N ARG A 27 13.59 7.53 8.73
CA ARG A 27 14.39 8.39 7.84
C ARG A 27 15.66 7.70 7.37
N ARG A 28 16.37 7.01 8.27
CA ARG A 28 17.62 6.31 7.93
C ARG A 28 17.37 5.14 6.98
N LEU A 29 16.27 4.41 7.15
CA LEU A 29 15.84 3.36 6.22
C LEU A 29 15.48 3.93 4.85
N GLU A 30 14.75 5.05 4.81
CA GLU A 30 14.44 5.77 3.56
C GLU A 30 15.70 6.29 2.86
N GLU A 31 16.65 6.85 3.60
CA GLU A 31 17.92 7.36 3.06
C GLU A 31 18.77 6.22 2.48
N LEU A 32 18.85 5.07 3.16
CA LEU A 32 19.54 3.89 2.64
C LEU A 32 18.85 3.33 1.39
N ALA A 33 17.51 3.36 1.36
CA ALA A 33 16.74 2.97 0.18
C ALA A 33 16.95 3.94 -0.99
N LYS A 34 17.01 5.25 -0.73
CA LYS A 34 17.32 6.29 -1.73
C LYS A 34 18.77 6.23 -2.21
N ALA A 35 19.72 5.94 -1.33
CA ALA A 35 21.15 5.83 -1.67
C ALA A 35 21.44 4.63 -2.58
N LYS A 36 20.61 3.59 -2.52
CA LYS A 36 20.68 2.43 -3.44
C LYS A 36 19.98 2.63 -4.78
N ARG A 37 19.27 3.75 -5.01
CA ARG A 37 18.64 4.01 -6.32
C ARG A 37 19.71 4.31 -7.35
N GLY A 38 19.80 3.44 -8.35
CA GLY A 38 20.65 3.67 -9.53
C GLY A 38 20.13 4.84 -10.37
N PHE A 39 20.92 5.26 -11.35
CA PHE A 39 20.54 6.29 -12.32
C PHE A 39 19.21 5.98 -13.01
N ALA A 40 18.97 4.70 -13.35
CA ALA A 40 17.73 4.25 -13.96
C ALA A 40 16.49 4.45 -13.06
N ASP A 41 16.61 4.26 -11.76
CA ASP A 41 15.49 4.45 -10.82
C ASP A 41 15.13 5.93 -10.65
N ARG A 42 16.13 6.82 -10.70
CA ARG A 42 15.92 8.28 -10.70
C ARG A 42 15.23 8.75 -11.97
N MET A 43 15.65 8.23 -13.13
CA MET A 43 15.00 8.54 -14.40
C MET A 43 13.56 8.02 -14.43
N ALA A 44 13.31 6.80 -13.94
CA ALA A 44 11.96 6.24 -13.87
C ALA A 44 11.03 7.07 -12.97
N GLU A 45 11.52 7.55 -11.82
CA GLU A 45 10.74 8.40 -10.92
C GLU A 45 10.42 9.78 -11.52
N PHE A 46 11.40 10.39 -12.20
CA PHE A 46 11.19 11.64 -12.92
C PHE A 46 10.14 11.48 -14.02
N VAL A 47 10.27 10.43 -14.83
CA VAL A 47 9.33 10.10 -15.90
C VAL A 47 7.94 9.80 -15.36
N ALA A 48 7.81 8.99 -14.30
CA ALA A 48 6.53 8.69 -13.68
C ALA A 48 5.81 9.96 -13.19
N THR A 49 6.56 10.85 -12.53
CA THR A 49 6.03 12.11 -12.02
C THR A 49 5.65 13.07 -13.15
N PHE A 50 6.47 13.12 -14.21
CA PHE A 50 6.26 14.03 -15.34
C PHE A 50 5.10 13.58 -16.23
N CYS A 51 5.04 12.30 -16.62
CA CYS A 51 3.96 11.74 -17.44
C CYS A 51 2.62 11.70 -16.69
N GLY A 52 2.63 11.60 -15.35
CA GLY A 52 1.42 11.65 -14.53
C GLY A 52 0.88 13.07 -14.28
N SER A 53 1.58 14.12 -14.71
CA SER A 53 1.21 15.51 -14.43
C SER A 53 0.25 16.07 -15.48
N ILE A 54 -0.82 16.74 -15.02
CA ILE A 54 -1.75 17.48 -15.89
C ILE A 54 -1.05 18.61 -16.66
N THR A 55 0.06 19.13 -16.13
CA THR A 55 0.86 20.18 -16.76
C THR A 55 1.46 19.71 -18.08
N PHE A 56 1.84 18.45 -18.20
CA PHE A 56 2.38 17.86 -19.43
C PHE A 56 1.39 17.97 -20.59
N VAL A 57 0.11 17.65 -20.32
CA VAL A 57 -0.98 17.70 -21.31
C VAL A 57 -1.20 19.13 -21.80
N TRP A 58 -1.21 20.11 -20.90
CA TRP A 58 -1.38 21.52 -21.26
C TRP A 58 -0.23 22.06 -22.11
N ILE A 59 1.01 21.66 -21.82
CA ILE A 59 2.18 22.04 -22.63
C ILE A 59 2.04 21.50 -24.06
N HIS A 60 1.64 20.23 -24.23
CA HIS A 60 1.46 19.63 -25.57
C HIS A 60 0.29 20.29 -26.31
N ALA A 61 -0.83 20.51 -25.64
CA ALA A 61 -1.98 21.20 -26.22
C ALA A 61 -1.60 22.61 -26.72
N ALA A 62 -0.86 23.38 -25.92
CA ALA A 62 -0.37 24.70 -26.29
C ALA A 62 0.62 24.63 -27.46
N LEU A 63 1.54 23.66 -27.46
CA LEU A 63 2.52 23.46 -28.52
C LEU A 63 1.87 23.11 -29.86
N PHE A 64 0.91 22.18 -29.86
CA PHE A 64 0.15 21.82 -31.07
C PHE A 64 -0.73 22.98 -31.54
N ALA A 65 -1.40 23.69 -30.63
CA ALA A 65 -2.19 24.87 -30.98
C ALA A 65 -1.33 25.97 -31.60
N ALA A 66 -0.14 26.23 -31.03
CA ALA A 66 0.82 27.19 -31.56
C ALA A 66 1.33 26.79 -32.96
N TRP A 67 1.63 25.50 -33.18
CA TRP A 67 2.06 24.99 -34.48
C TRP A 67 0.98 25.15 -35.55
N ILE A 68 -0.26 24.77 -35.22
CA ILE A 68 -1.41 24.91 -36.12
C ILE A 68 -1.65 26.40 -36.41
N ALA A 69 -1.63 27.26 -35.39
CA ALA A 69 -1.81 28.70 -35.56
C ALA A 69 -0.75 29.28 -36.51
N TRP A 70 0.54 28.95 -36.30
CA TRP A 70 1.64 29.40 -37.16
C TRP A 70 1.48 28.98 -38.62
N ASN A 71 1.04 27.74 -38.88
CA ASN A 71 0.87 27.22 -40.23
C ASN A 71 -0.50 27.55 -40.86
N ALA A 72 -1.44 28.11 -40.09
CA ALA A 72 -2.76 28.55 -40.58
C ALA A 72 -2.82 30.05 -40.89
N VAL A 73 -1.81 30.85 -40.53
CA VAL A 73 -1.77 32.29 -40.83
C VAL A 73 -1.56 32.52 -42.35
N PRO A 74 -2.48 33.23 -43.04
CA PRO A 74 -2.29 33.59 -44.43
C PRO A 74 -1.15 34.62 -44.59
N GLY A 75 -0.24 34.40 -45.55
CA GLY A 75 0.84 35.35 -45.88
C GLY A 75 2.22 35.04 -45.28
N THR A 76 2.34 33.98 -44.47
CA THR A 76 3.63 33.44 -44.01
C THR A 76 4.05 32.22 -44.85
N PHE A 77 5.34 31.87 -44.81
CA PHE A 77 5.81 30.62 -45.40
C PHE A 77 5.20 29.45 -44.64
N HIS A 78 4.36 28.65 -45.31
CA HIS A 78 3.68 27.51 -44.71
C HIS A 78 4.69 26.36 -44.62
N PHE A 79 5.31 26.20 -43.45
CA PHE A 79 6.33 25.18 -43.22
C PHE A 79 5.74 23.76 -43.26
N ASP A 80 4.52 23.59 -42.74
CA ASP A 80 3.77 22.33 -42.70
C ASP A 80 2.31 22.59 -43.14
N PRO A 81 2.02 22.61 -44.46
CA PRO A 81 0.67 22.81 -44.98
C PRO A 81 -0.28 21.69 -44.54
N TYR A 82 -1.58 21.99 -44.46
CA TYR A 82 -2.61 20.96 -44.26
C TYR A 82 -2.43 19.84 -45.29
N PRO A 83 -2.25 18.56 -44.89
CA PRO A 83 -2.72 17.91 -43.66
C PRO A 83 -1.71 17.77 -42.50
N PHE A 84 -0.68 18.63 -42.38
CA PHE A 84 0.32 18.62 -41.29
C PHE A 84 1.13 17.31 -41.18
N THR A 85 1.81 16.92 -42.25
CA THR A 85 2.56 15.67 -42.30
C THR A 85 3.73 15.66 -41.33
N PHE A 86 4.44 16.78 -41.15
CA PHE A 86 5.57 16.83 -40.22
C PHE A 86 5.12 16.74 -38.76
N LEU A 87 4.08 17.49 -38.38
CA LEU A 87 3.52 17.39 -37.03
C LEU A 87 3.07 15.94 -36.74
N THR A 88 2.38 15.30 -37.68
CA THR A 88 1.92 13.92 -37.51
C THR A 88 3.09 12.95 -37.31
N LEU A 89 4.17 13.09 -38.08
CA LEU A 89 5.38 12.26 -37.91
C LEU A 89 6.01 12.48 -36.54
N CYS A 90 6.19 13.73 -36.11
CA CYS A 90 6.74 14.06 -34.80
C CYS A 90 5.88 13.50 -33.66
N VAL A 91 4.56 13.69 -33.71
CA VAL A 91 3.63 13.19 -32.69
C VAL A 91 3.63 11.67 -32.62
N SER A 92 3.67 10.98 -33.77
CA SER A 92 3.71 9.51 -33.77
C SER A 92 5.00 8.95 -33.14
N LEU A 93 6.14 9.58 -33.44
CA LEU A 93 7.42 9.22 -32.83
C LEU A 93 7.42 9.52 -31.33
N GLU A 94 6.94 10.69 -30.93
CA GLU A 94 6.81 11.09 -29.53
C GLU A 94 5.92 10.12 -28.75
N ALA A 95 4.80 9.68 -29.32
CA ALA A 95 3.90 8.70 -28.71
C ALA A 95 4.58 7.34 -28.44
N ILE A 96 5.47 6.89 -29.33
CA ILE A 96 6.25 5.65 -29.13
C ILE A 96 7.20 5.81 -27.93
N PHE A 97 7.89 6.95 -27.83
CA PHE A 97 8.76 7.24 -26.68
C PHE A 97 7.95 7.36 -25.39
N LEU A 98 6.83 8.07 -25.39
CA LEU A 98 5.93 8.18 -24.24
C LEU A 98 5.43 6.83 -23.77
N SER A 99 4.97 5.97 -24.69
CA SER A 99 4.51 4.62 -24.35
C SER A 99 5.64 3.79 -23.72
N SER A 100 6.85 3.88 -24.27
CA SER A 100 8.03 3.19 -23.73
C SER A 100 8.39 3.68 -22.33
N PHE A 101 8.36 5.00 -22.13
CA PHE A 101 8.60 5.64 -20.84
C PHE A 101 7.54 5.29 -19.80
N ILE A 102 6.26 5.28 -20.20
CA ILE A 102 5.15 4.82 -19.36
C ILE A 102 5.37 3.36 -18.95
N LEU A 103 5.77 2.48 -19.87
CA LEU A 103 6.03 1.07 -19.56
C LEU A 103 7.19 0.91 -18.57
N ILE A 104 8.26 1.71 -18.71
CA ILE A 104 9.37 1.72 -17.75
C ILE A 104 8.91 2.21 -16.37
N ALA A 105 8.12 3.28 -16.32
CA ALA A 105 7.55 3.81 -15.08
C ALA A 105 6.64 2.77 -14.39
N GLN A 106 5.75 2.12 -15.16
CA GLN A 106 4.87 1.06 -14.67
C GLN A 106 5.67 -0.14 -14.14
N ASN A 107 6.69 -0.60 -14.86
CA ASN A 107 7.57 -1.68 -14.40
C ASN A 107 8.30 -1.30 -13.10
N TYR A 108 8.73 -0.04 -12.97
CA TYR A 108 9.35 0.46 -11.75
C TYR A 108 8.37 0.44 -10.57
N GLU A 109 7.18 1.03 -10.74
CA GLU A 109 6.14 1.06 -9.71
C GLU A 109 5.69 -0.34 -9.30
N MET A 110 5.54 -1.26 -10.25
CA MET A 110 5.19 -2.65 -9.97
C MET A 110 6.26 -3.33 -9.09
N ARG A 111 7.55 -3.14 -9.38
CA ARG A 111 8.64 -3.69 -8.55
C ARG A 111 8.64 -3.11 -7.14
N VAL A 112 8.38 -1.82 -7.00
CA VAL A 112 8.29 -1.16 -5.68
C VAL A 112 7.07 -1.66 -4.91
N SER A 113 5.92 -1.77 -5.58
CA SER A 113 4.67 -2.27 -5.01
C SER A 113 4.83 -3.71 -4.53
N GLU A 114 5.41 -4.59 -5.36
CA GLU A 114 5.66 -5.99 -4.99
C GLU A 114 6.55 -6.12 -3.76
N ARG A 115 7.63 -5.31 -3.68
CA ARG A 115 8.50 -5.30 -2.49
C ARG A 115 7.74 -4.85 -1.23
N ARG A 116 6.88 -3.84 -1.33
CA ARG A 116 6.06 -3.37 -0.21
C ARG A 116 5.10 -4.47 0.24
N ASN A 117 4.38 -5.09 -0.70
CA ASN A 117 3.46 -6.18 -0.43
C ASN A 117 4.15 -7.36 0.28
N GLN A 118 5.35 -7.75 -0.16
CA GLN A 118 6.14 -8.80 0.49
C GLN A 118 6.57 -8.44 1.92
N LEU A 119 6.90 -7.17 2.17
CA LEU A 119 7.25 -6.70 3.51
C LEU A 119 6.02 -6.67 4.42
N ASP A 120 4.89 -6.17 3.92
CA ASP A 120 3.63 -6.11 4.66
C ASP A 120 3.14 -7.52 5.04
N LEU A 121 3.24 -8.49 4.13
CA LEU A 121 2.94 -9.88 4.41
C LEU A 121 3.84 -10.45 5.53
N GLN A 122 5.15 -10.18 5.49
CA GLN A 122 6.07 -10.65 6.53
C GLN A 122 5.78 -10.04 7.90
N ILE A 123 5.48 -8.74 7.95
CA ILE A 123 5.10 -8.05 9.19
C ILE A 123 3.81 -8.65 9.74
N ASN A 124 2.82 -8.91 8.87
CA ASN A 124 1.55 -9.50 9.28
C ASN A 124 1.73 -10.91 9.88
N LEU A 125 2.49 -11.77 9.20
CA LEU A 125 2.81 -13.12 9.71
C LEU A 125 3.57 -13.08 11.04
N LEU A 126 4.52 -12.14 11.19
CA LEU A 126 5.24 -11.96 12.45
C LEU A 126 4.30 -11.51 13.58
N ALA A 127 3.41 -10.56 13.30
CA ALA A 127 2.42 -10.09 14.26
C ALA A 127 1.46 -11.22 14.69
N GLU A 128 1.03 -12.08 13.77
CA GLU A 128 0.22 -13.27 14.11
C GLU A 128 0.99 -14.24 15.02
N GLN A 129 2.27 -14.49 14.73
CA GLN A 129 3.11 -15.34 15.57
C GLN A 129 3.32 -14.75 16.97
N GLU A 130 3.57 -13.45 17.07
CA GLU A 130 3.72 -12.76 18.36
C GLU A 130 2.42 -12.78 19.15
N ASN A 131 1.27 -12.53 18.50
CA ASN A 131 -0.03 -12.61 19.15
C ASN A 131 -0.32 -14.03 19.65
N THR A 132 -0.02 -15.05 18.85
CA THR A 132 -0.16 -16.46 19.26
C THR A 132 0.70 -16.79 20.47
N LYS A 133 1.97 -16.35 20.48
CA LYS A 133 2.87 -16.53 21.63
C LYS A 133 2.35 -15.79 22.87
N MET A 134 1.81 -14.59 22.70
CA MET A 134 1.21 -13.81 23.77
C MET A 134 0.00 -14.54 24.36
N LEU A 135 -0.90 -15.07 23.53
CA LEU A 135 -2.02 -15.90 23.98
C LEU A 135 -1.55 -17.14 24.75
N GLN A 136 -0.52 -17.85 24.26
CA GLN A 136 0.06 -19.00 24.96
C GLN A 136 0.68 -18.63 26.30
N LEU A 137 1.34 -17.47 26.39
CA LEU A 137 1.91 -16.94 27.64
C LEU A 137 0.79 -16.57 28.63
N LEU A 138 -0.26 -15.90 28.15
CA LEU A 138 -1.44 -15.58 28.95
C LEU A 138 -2.12 -16.84 29.48
N GLU A 139 -2.29 -17.88 28.65
CA GLU A 139 -2.84 -19.16 29.06
C GLU A 139 -1.97 -19.84 30.13
N ARG A 140 -0.64 -19.81 29.97
CA ARG A 140 0.29 -20.34 30.99
C ARG A 140 0.22 -19.58 32.29
N ILE A 141 0.15 -18.24 32.25
CA ILE A 141 0.02 -17.40 33.44
C ILE A 141 -1.33 -17.67 34.13
N ALA A 142 -2.44 -17.74 33.38
CA ALA A 142 -3.76 -18.05 33.93
C ALA A 142 -3.75 -19.40 34.67
N LYS A 143 -3.20 -20.45 34.04
CA LYS A 143 -3.01 -21.77 34.68
C LYS A 143 -2.14 -21.69 35.93
N HIS A 144 -1.04 -20.93 35.90
CA HIS A 144 -0.11 -20.82 37.03
C HIS A 144 -0.71 -20.05 38.23
N VAL A 145 -1.53 -19.04 37.97
CA VAL A 145 -2.21 -18.23 38.99
C VAL A 145 -3.45 -18.96 39.55
N GLY A 146 -3.78 -20.15 39.04
CA GLY A 146 -4.99 -20.89 39.42
C GLY A 146 -6.28 -20.24 38.90
N ALA A 147 -6.15 -19.24 38.02
CA ALA A 147 -7.26 -18.67 37.28
C ALA A 147 -7.63 -19.68 36.20
N SER A 148 -8.60 -20.54 36.47
CA SER A 148 -9.22 -21.38 35.45
C SER A 148 -10.06 -20.46 34.57
N PRO A 149 -9.67 -20.18 33.30
CA PRO A 149 -10.47 -19.32 32.41
C PRO A 149 -11.77 -20.00 31.98
N GLY A 150 -11.99 -21.25 32.41
CA GLY A 150 -13.09 -22.10 32.00
C GLY A 150 -14.48 -21.65 32.45
N ASP A 151 -14.59 -20.66 33.35
CA ASP A 151 -15.87 -20.17 33.87
C ASP A 151 -16.20 -18.73 33.46
N ASP A 152 -15.39 -18.08 32.62
CA ASP A 152 -15.72 -16.73 32.15
C ASP A 152 -16.61 -16.78 30.88
N PRO A 153 -17.90 -16.40 30.97
CA PRO A 153 -18.84 -16.51 29.85
C PRO A 153 -18.41 -15.70 28.61
N GLU A 154 -17.65 -14.61 28.77
CA GLU A 154 -17.13 -13.82 27.64
C GLU A 154 -16.02 -14.55 26.87
N ILE A 155 -15.12 -15.26 27.54
CA ILE A 155 -14.05 -16.02 26.88
C ILE A 155 -14.62 -17.22 26.13
N ARG A 156 -15.65 -17.90 26.68
CA ARG A 156 -16.38 -18.95 25.95
C ARG A 156 -17.11 -18.42 24.72
N ALA A 157 -17.70 -17.22 24.82
CA ALA A 157 -18.37 -16.58 23.68
C ALA A 157 -17.37 -16.21 22.58
N LEU A 158 -16.19 -15.67 22.94
CA LEU A 158 -15.12 -15.34 21.99
C LEU A 158 -14.47 -16.60 21.38
N GLU A 159 -14.27 -17.66 22.15
CA GLU A 159 -13.75 -18.95 21.66
C GLU A 159 -14.73 -19.60 20.68
N GLN A 160 -16.04 -19.58 20.98
CA GLN A 160 -17.08 -20.08 20.08
C GLN A 160 -17.19 -19.24 18.79
N ALA A 161 -17.03 -17.92 18.90
CA ALA A 161 -17.05 -17.00 17.76
C ALA A 161 -15.83 -17.14 16.85
N THR A 162 -14.69 -17.61 17.37
CA THR A 162 -13.43 -17.78 16.61
C THR A 162 -13.28 -19.20 16.03
N ARG A 163 -14.19 -20.13 16.34
CA ARG A 163 -14.16 -21.49 15.77
C ARG A 163 -14.30 -21.45 14.24
N PRO A 164 -13.39 -22.13 13.49
CA PRO A 164 -13.38 -22.10 12.02
C PRO A 164 -14.71 -22.49 11.39
N GLU A 165 -15.45 -23.43 12.01
CA GLU A 165 -16.73 -23.90 11.51
C GLU A 165 -17.84 -22.85 11.67
N THR A 166 -17.77 -22.03 12.72
CA THR A 166 -18.71 -20.94 12.98
C THR A 166 -18.43 -19.74 12.07
N LEU A 167 -17.14 -19.39 11.89
CA LEU A 167 -16.73 -18.33 10.98
C LEU A 167 -17.15 -18.63 9.54
N ALA A 168 -16.91 -19.85 9.07
CA ALA A 168 -17.28 -20.27 7.72
C ALA A 168 -18.80 -20.16 7.48
N ARG A 169 -19.61 -20.59 8.47
CA ARG A 169 -21.08 -20.47 8.40
C ARG A 169 -21.55 -19.02 8.43
N GLN A 170 -20.97 -18.18 9.29
CA GLN A 170 -21.34 -16.75 9.38
C GLN A 170 -21.01 -15.98 8.09
N ILE A 171 -19.87 -16.28 7.47
CA ILE A 171 -19.49 -15.70 6.18
C ILE A 171 -20.47 -16.15 5.10
N GLU A 172 -20.84 -17.43 5.08
CA GLU A 172 -21.80 -17.98 4.11
C GLU A 172 -23.21 -17.40 4.29
N ASP A 173 -23.69 -17.26 5.53
CA ASP A 173 -25.00 -16.69 5.85
C ASP A 173 -25.06 -15.19 5.55
N ALA A 174 -23.99 -14.44 5.84
CA ALA A 174 -23.90 -13.02 5.48
C ALA A 174 -23.88 -12.83 3.95
N TYR A 175 -23.18 -13.70 3.22
CA TYR A 175 -23.17 -13.67 1.76
C TYR A 175 -24.54 -14.04 1.17
N ARG A 176 -25.27 -15.01 1.77
CA ARG A 176 -26.63 -15.40 1.37
C ARG A 176 -27.69 -14.34 1.66
N ALA A 177 -27.59 -13.66 2.80
CA ALA A 177 -28.48 -12.56 3.16
C ALA A 177 -28.31 -11.36 2.20
N ALA A 178 -27.07 -11.07 1.79
CA ALA A 178 -26.77 -10.04 0.79
C ALA A 178 -27.20 -10.44 -0.63
N SER A 179 -27.31 -11.73 -0.94
CA SER A 179 -27.69 -12.26 -2.27
C SER A 179 -29.15 -12.71 -2.40
N GLY A 180 -29.96 -12.66 -1.33
CA GLY A 180 -31.40 -12.94 -1.36
C GLY A 180 -31.78 -14.42 -1.52
N GLN A 181 -30.86 -15.36 -1.22
CA GLN A 181 -31.08 -16.79 -1.42
C GLN A 181 -31.73 -17.45 -0.17
N PRO A 182 -32.84 -18.20 -0.28
CA PRO A 182 -33.51 -18.85 0.86
C PRO A 182 -32.70 -20.03 1.45
N PRO A 183 -32.90 -20.39 2.74
CA PRO A 183 -32.02 -21.30 3.47
C PRO A 183 -32.05 -22.72 2.93
N ALA A 184 -30.86 -23.33 2.82
CA ALA A 184 -30.72 -24.75 2.52
C ALA A 184 -31.25 -25.58 3.68
N LYS A 185 -32.26 -26.41 3.40
CA LYS A 185 -32.79 -27.40 4.35
C LYS A 185 -31.68 -28.42 4.63
N HIS A 186 -31.03 -28.30 5.78
CA HIS A 186 -30.18 -29.37 6.28
C HIS A 186 -31.05 -30.56 6.66
N HIS A 187 -31.02 -31.61 5.83
CA HIS A 187 -31.53 -32.92 6.20
C HIS A 187 -30.64 -33.49 7.31
N THR A 188 -31.31 -33.85 8.42
CA THR A 188 -30.83 -34.66 9.53
C THR A 188 -30.14 -35.93 9.10
#